data_AF-A0A290SC44-F1
#
_entry.id   AF-A0A290SC44-F1
#
_cell.length_a   1.000
_cell.length_b   1.000
_cell.length_c   1.000
_cell.angle_alpha   90.00
_cell.angle_beta   90.00
_cell.angle_gamma   90.00
#
_symmetry.space_group_name_H-M   'P 1'
#
loop_
_entity.id
_entity.type
_entity.pdbx_description
1 polymer ?
#
loop_
_entity_poly.entity_id
_entity_poly.type
_entity_poly.pdbx_seq_one_letter_code
_entity_poly.pdbx_strand_id
1 'polypeptide(L)'
;MIKNILKTAFNNFQAFFVTWVIIIIVNQLFIFGACFAPYCVVAALPHTFVIAVLINYFLNDEESNEPQKLVKPESDNQLKFTQVENNIEENDFEETEIPFCPKCGSAMVLRTAKNGQYAGNKFWGCSKYPNCKGLLNI
;
A
#
# COMPACT_ATOMS: atom_id res chain seq x y z
N MET A 1 -17.41 10.07 -1.98
CA MET A 1 -17.16 8.65 -2.30
C MET A 1 -16.30 8.48 -3.56
N ILE A 2 -16.67 9.10 -4.69
CA ILE A 2 -15.92 9.04 -5.97
C ILE A 2 -14.47 9.54 -5.88
N LYS A 3 -14.19 10.54 -5.04
CA LYS A 3 -12.85 11.11 -4.87
C LYS A 3 -11.80 10.11 -4.36
N ASN A 4 -12.19 9.16 -3.51
CA ASN A 4 -11.28 8.14 -3.00
C ASN A 4 -10.99 7.07 -4.06
N ILE A 5 -11.99 6.75 -4.88
CA ILE A 5 -11.89 5.82 -6.01
C ILE A 5 -10.97 6.39 -7.09
N LEU A 6 -11.13 7.67 -7.44
CA LEU A 6 -10.24 8.34 -8.41
C LEU A 6 -8.80 8.42 -7.91
N LYS A 7 -8.61 8.66 -6.61
CA LYS A 7 -7.27 8.75 -6.00
C LYS A 7 -6.53 7.42 -6.05
N THR A 8 -7.20 6.31 -5.77
CA THR A 8 -6.63 4.96 -5.88
C THR A 8 -6.34 4.57 -7.33
N ALA A 9 -7.23 4.94 -8.27
CA ALA A 9 -7.03 4.71 -9.70
C ALA A 9 -5.82 5.49 -10.27
N PHE A 10 -5.59 6.72 -9.81
CA PHE A 10 -4.46 7.55 -10.25
C PHE A 10 -3.13 7.15 -9.61
N ASN A 11 -3.11 6.68 -8.36
CA ASN A 11 -1.86 6.32 -7.69
C ASN A 11 -1.21 5.04 -8.26
N ASN A 12 -2.03 4.11 -8.77
CA ASN A 12 -1.56 2.88 -9.42
C ASN A 12 -1.69 2.92 -10.95
N PHE A 13 -1.79 4.12 -11.52
CA PHE A 13 -2.03 4.34 -12.95
C PHE A 13 -1.00 3.62 -13.82
N GLN A 14 0.26 3.56 -13.42
CA GLN A 14 1.29 2.84 -14.19
C GLN A 14 0.98 1.33 -14.33
N ALA A 15 0.54 0.66 -13.26
CA ALA A 15 0.17 -0.74 -13.30
C ALA A 15 -1.16 -0.97 -14.04
N PHE A 16 -2.10 -0.03 -13.91
CA PHE A 16 -3.35 -0.04 -14.69
C PHE A 16 -3.09 0.07 -16.19
N PHE A 17 -2.18 0.94 -16.61
CA PHE A 17 -1.89 1.17 -18.03
C PHE A 17 -1.16 -0.01 -18.66
N VAL A 18 -0.19 -0.60 -17.95
CA VAL A 18 0.50 -1.79 -18.44
C VAL A 18 -0.47 -2.97 -18.61
N THR A 19 -1.31 -3.22 -17.62
CA THR A 19 -2.31 -4.29 -17.67
C THR A 19 -3.33 -4.06 -18.79
N TRP A 20 -3.79 -2.82 -18.95
CA TRP A 20 -4.76 -2.44 -19.96
C TRP A 20 -4.20 -2.52 -21.40
N VAL A 21 -2.94 -2.12 -21.60
CA VAL A 21 -2.23 -2.26 -22.89
C VAL A 21 -2.04 -3.74 -23.24
N ILE A 22 -1.68 -4.59 -22.28
CA ILE A 22 -1.55 -6.03 -22.50
C ILE A 22 -2.91 -6.64 -22.90
N ILE A 23 -3.98 -6.29 -22.20
CA ILE A 23 -5.34 -6.77 -22.52
C ILE A 23 -5.78 -6.32 -23.91
N ILE A 24 -5.48 -5.08 -24.31
CA ILE A 24 -5.75 -4.60 -25.67
C ILE A 24 -4.94 -5.39 -26.68
N ILE A 25 -3.64 -5.58 -26.46
CA ILE A 25 -2.76 -6.33 -27.38
C ILE A 25 -3.28 -7.77 -27.56
N VAL A 26 -3.63 -8.45 -26.46
CA VAL A 26 -4.17 -9.82 -26.50
C VAL A 26 -5.53 -9.86 -27.20
N ASN A 27 -6.43 -8.90 -26.94
CA ASN A 27 -7.73 -8.81 -27.60
C ASN A 27 -7.61 -8.56 -29.11
N GLN A 28 -6.72 -7.66 -29.54
CA GLN A 28 -6.49 -7.39 -30.96
C GLN A 28 -5.89 -8.60 -31.68
N LEU A 29 -5.08 -9.42 -30.99
CA LEU A 29 -4.47 -10.63 -31.55
C LEU A 29 -5.45 -11.80 -31.67
N PHE A 30 -6.29 -12.03 -30.64
CA PHE A 30 -7.15 -13.20 -30.55
C PHE A 30 -8.55 -13.01 -31.14
N ILE A 31 -9.15 -11.81 -31.07
CA ILE A 31 -10.55 -11.58 -31.48
C ILE A 31 -10.64 -10.95 -32.87
N PHE A 32 -9.71 -10.07 -33.22
CA PHE A 32 -9.78 -9.28 -34.46
C PHE A 32 -8.70 -9.64 -35.50
N GLY A 33 -7.98 -10.75 -35.30
CA GLY A 33 -6.97 -11.21 -36.25
C GLY A 33 -5.87 -10.15 -36.53
N ALA A 34 -5.42 -9.45 -35.49
CA ALA A 34 -4.43 -8.36 -35.54
C ALA A 34 -4.91 -7.04 -36.17
N CYS A 35 -6.19 -6.69 -36.06
CA CYS A 35 -6.68 -5.37 -36.48
C CYS A 35 -6.33 -4.27 -35.46
N PHE A 36 -5.15 -3.64 -35.57
CA PHE A 36 -4.73 -2.51 -34.71
C PHE A 36 -5.24 -1.14 -35.17
N ALA A 37 -6.29 -1.12 -36.00
CA ALA A 37 -6.83 0.14 -36.47
C ALA A 37 -7.51 0.91 -35.31
N PRO A 38 -7.40 2.25 -35.30
CA PRO A 38 -7.81 3.07 -34.16
C PRO A 38 -9.29 2.92 -33.80
N TYR A 39 -10.15 2.58 -34.76
CA TYR A 39 -11.58 2.36 -34.52
C TYR A 39 -11.89 1.13 -33.67
N CYS A 40 -11.11 0.04 -33.78
CA CYS A 40 -11.30 -1.17 -32.97
C CYS A 40 -10.92 -0.94 -31.50
N VAL A 41 -9.85 -0.17 -31.28
CA VAL A 41 -9.39 0.20 -29.94
C VAL A 41 -10.41 1.11 -29.26
N VAL A 42 -10.90 2.14 -29.97
CA VAL A 42 -11.88 3.10 -29.44
C VAL A 42 -13.20 2.44 -29.06
N ALA A 43 -13.66 1.45 -29.84
CA ALA A 43 -14.86 0.68 -29.53
C ALA A 43 -14.72 -0.17 -28.25
N ALA A 44 -13.50 -0.56 -27.88
CA ALA A 44 -13.25 -1.41 -26.73
C ALA A 44 -13.00 -0.66 -25.41
N LEU A 45 -12.63 0.63 -25.47
CA LEU A 45 -12.32 1.45 -24.28
C LEU A 45 -13.43 1.49 -23.22
N PRO A 46 -14.72 1.68 -23.55
CA PRO A 46 -15.72 1.93 -22.52
C PRO A 46 -16.07 0.67 -21.72
N HIS A 47 -16.13 -0.49 -22.36
CA HIS A 47 -16.45 -1.74 -21.66
C HIS A 47 -15.24 -2.28 -20.89
N THR A 48 -14.03 -2.19 -21.45
CA THR A 48 -12.80 -2.62 -20.76
C THR A 48 -12.51 -1.77 -19.52
N PHE A 49 -12.78 -0.46 -19.56
CA PHE A 49 -12.66 0.43 -18.40
C PHE A 49 -13.66 0.08 -17.28
N VAL A 50 -14.93 -0.15 -17.64
CA VAL A 50 -15.97 -0.54 -16.67
C VAL A 50 -15.65 -1.91 -16.04
N ILE A 51 -15.22 -2.88 -16.84
CA ILE A 51 -14.81 -4.21 -16.36
C ILE A 51 -13.62 -4.10 -15.41
N ALA A 52 -12.59 -3.31 -15.74
CA ALA A 52 -11.43 -3.12 -14.87
C ALA A 52 -11.81 -2.47 -13.52
N VAL A 53 -12.72 -1.48 -13.53
CA VAL A 53 -13.22 -0.84 -12.31
C VAL A 53 -14.03 -1.82 -11.48
N LEU A 54 -14.89 -2.64 -12.09
CA LEU A 54 -15.68 -3.65 -11.39
C LEU A 54 -14.81 -4.75 -10.81
N ILE A 55 -13.84 -5.27 -11.57
CA ILE A 55 -12.89 -6.28 -11.09
C ILE A 55 -12.09 -5.71 -9.92
N ASN A 56 -11.59 -4.47 -10.01
CA ASN A 56 -10.86 -3.87 -8.90
C ASN A 56 -11.76 -3.63 -7.67
N TYR A 57 -13.03 -3.26 -7.89
CA TYR A 57 -13.99 -3.07 -6.80
C TYR A 57 -14.36 -4.40 -6.11
N PHE A 58 -14.54 -5.48 -6.87
CA PHE A 58 -14.93 -6.79 -6.35
C PHE A 58 -13.76 -7.63 -5.84
N LEU A 59 -12.57 -7.56 -6.44
CA LEU A 59 -11.38 -8.28 -5.96
C LEU A 59 -10.74 -7.64 -4.73
N ASN A 60 -11.14 -6.41 -4.36
CA ASN A 60 -10.73 -5.81 -3.10
C ASN A 60 -11.39 -6.45 -1.86
N ASP A 61 -12.33 -7.39 -2.02
CA ASP A 61 -12.84 -8.23 -0.91
C ASP A 61 -11.98 -9.48 -0.64
N GLU A 62 -11.08 -9.88 -1.55
CA GLU A 62 -10.23 -11.08 -1.39
C GLU A 62 -8.79 -10.81 -0.91
N GLU A 63 -8.36 -9.56 -0.69
CA GLU A 63 -7.04 -9.27 -0.11
C GLU A 63 -7.08 -9.27 1.43
N SER A 64 -7.54 -10.38 2.03
CA SER A 64 -7.27 -10.68 3.45
C SER A 64 -6.45 -11.94 3.69
N ASN A 65 -6.14 -12.74 2.65
CA ASN A 65 -5.32 -13.95 2.79
C ASN A 65 -4.46 -14.27 1.54
N GLU A 66 -3.42 -13.48 1.24
CA GLU A 66 -2.10 -14.01 0.82
C GLU A 66 -1.00 -12.92 0.95
N PRO A 67 0.17 -13.22 1.55
CA PRO A 67 1.19 -12.22 1.83
C PRO A 67 2.02 -11.83 0.59
N GLN A 68 2.19 -10.51 0.45
CA GLN A 68 2.94 -9.81 -0.57
C GLN A 68 4.39 -10.29 -0.71
N LYS A 69 4.76 -10.68 -1.95
CA LYS A 69 6.14 -10.87 -2.40
C LYS A 69 6.57 -9.62 -3.18
N LEU A 70 7.80 -9.19 -2.91
CA LEU A 70 8.62 -8.18 -3.62
C LEU A 70 8.55 -6.73 -3.13
N VAL A 71 9.36 -6.53 -2.09
CA VAL A 71 10.23 -5.37 -1.84
C VAL A 71 10.59 -4.57 -3.10
N LYS A 72 10.34 -3.25 -3.04
CA LYS A 72 11.30 -2.22 -3.46
C LYS A 72 11.16 -0.99 -2.55
N PRO A 73 12.18 -0.59 -1.78
CA PRO A 73 12.26 0.76 -1.25
C PRO A 73 12.89 1.64 -2.33
N GLU A 74 12.11 2.55 -2.91
CA GLU A 74 12.64 3.66 -3.71
C GLU A 74 11.88 4.89 -3.22
N SER A 75 12.49 5.59 -2.27
CA SER A 75 13.21 6.85 -2.55
C SER A 75 12.29 7.80 -3.30
N ASP A 76 11.57 8.62 -2.54
CA ASP A 76 11.33 10.02 -2.90
C ASP A 76 11.01 10.79 -1.62
N ASN A 77 12.08 11.22 -0.98
CA ASN A 77 12.06 12.35 -0.06
C ASN A 77 11.72 13.61 -0.89
N GLN A 78 10.44 14.02 -0.86
CA GLN A 78 10.09 15.40 -1.17
C GLN A 78 9.44 16.06 0.04
N LEU A 79 10.33 16.41 0.95
CA LEU A 79 10.20 17.46 1.95
C LEU A 79 9.50 18.71 1.38
N LYS A 80 8.32 19.03 1.92
CA LYS A 80 7.77 20.39 1.85
C LYS A 80 8.37 21.20 2.99
N PHE A 81 9.13 22.23 2.62
CA PHE A 81 9.58 23.28 3.50
C PHE A 81 8.38 23.92 4.22
N THR A 82 8.43 23.95 5.54
CA THR A 82 7.80 25.00 6.34
C THR A 82 8.83 25.37 7.39
N GLN A 83 9.39 26.57 7.25
CA GLN A 83 10.34 27.12 8.21
C GLN A 83 9.60 27.44 9.51
N VAL A 84 9.92 26.68 10.57
CA VAL A 84 9.70 27.10 11.95
C VAL A 84 11.05 26.97 12.63
N GLU A 85 11.71 28.11 12.76
CA GLU A 85 12.93 28.27 13.53
C GLU A 85 12.58 28.21 15.01
N ASN A 86 12.98 27.14 15.70
CA ASN A 86 13.07 27.09 17.16
C ASN A 86 14.08 26.01 17.56
N ASN A 87 15.11 26.44 18.29
CA ASN A 87 16.20 25.66 18.88
C ASN A 87 15.75 24.33 19.49
N ILE A 88 16.32 23.22 19.01
CA ILE A 88 16.33 21.95 19.73
C ILE A 88 17.76 21.41 19.66
N GLU A 89 18.35 21.27 20.84
CA GLU A 89 19.66 20.72 21.12
C GLU A 89 19.86 19.37 20.38
N GLU A 90 21.04 19.21 19.78
CA GLU A 90 21.51 17.95 19.19
C GLU A 90 21.51 16.86 20.28
N ASN A 91 20.42 16.13 20.36
CA ASN A 91 20.32 14.92 21.16
C ASN A 91 20.43 13.76 20.18
N ASP A 92 21.49 12.96 20.34
CA ASP A 92 21.81 11.77 19.56
C ASP A 92 20.53 10.99 19.23
N PHE A 93 20.10 11.09 17.98
CA PHE A 93 19.00 10.28 17.47
C PHE A 93 19.57 8.87 17.28
N GLU A 94 19.58 8.06 18.36
CA GLU A 94 19.69 6.61 18.23
C GLU A 94 18.53 6.16 17.34
N GLU A 95 18.86 5.86 16.08
CA GLU A 95 17.96 5.23 15.12
C GLU A 95 17.65 3.81 15.63
N THR A 96 16.76 3.73 16.61
CA THR A 96 16.25 2.47 17.13
C THR A 96 15.37 1.87 16.06
N GLU A 97 15.92 0.91 15.31
CA GLU A 97 15.18 0.14 14.32
C GLU A 97 13.92 -0.43 14.97
N ILE A 98 12.75 -0.04 14.44
CA ILE A 98 11.46 -0.46 14.98
C ILE A 98 11.23 -1.93 14.56
N PRO A 99 11.15 -2.88 15.50
CA PRO A 99 11.00 -4.28 15.14
C PRO A 99 9.61 -4.58 14.57
N PHE A 100 9.53 -5.62 13.75
CA PHE A 100 8.26 -6.14 13.22
C PHE A 100 7.65 -7.18 14.17
N CYS A 101 6.32 -7.22 14.21
CA CYS A 101 5.58 -8.17 15.05
C CYS A 101 5.77 -9.62 14.56
N PRO A 102 6.18 -10.56 15.42
CA PRO A 102 6.41 -11.95 15.02
C PRO A 102 5.12 -12.72 14.67
N LYS A 103 3.94 -12.19 15.03
CA LYS A 103 2.65 -12.85 14.77
C LYS A 103 2.01 -12.44 13.44
N CYS A 104 2.23 -11.21 12.98
CA CYS A 104 1.52 -10.66 11.82
C CYS A 104 2.39 -9.76 10.92
N GLY A 105 3.68 -9.63 11.19
CA GLY A 105 4.62 -8.80 10.41
C GLY A 105 4.35 -7.29 10.44
N SER A 106 3.38 -6.82 11.22
CA SER A 106 3.06 -5.38 11.30
C SER A 106 4.03 -4.64 12.20
N ALA A 107 4.28 -3.35 11.94
CA ALA A 107 5.17 -2.52 12.75
C ALA A 107 4.78 -2.56 14.24
N MET A 108 5.78 -2.59 15.13
CA MET A 108 5.57 -2.51 16.56
C MET A 108 5.66 -1.06 17.06
N VAL A 109 5.03 -0.80 18.19
CA VAL A 109 5.02 0.50 18.85
C VAL A 109 5.51 0.30 20.28
N LEU A 110 6.42 1.17 20.71
CA LEU A 110 6.92 1.16 22.08
C LEU A 110 5.79 1.59 23.03
N ARG A 111 5.43 0.72 23.96
CA ARG A 111 4.38 0.95 24.95
C ARG A 111 4.95 0.72 26.34
N THR A 112 4.42 1.45 27.31
CA THR A 112 4.76 1.26 28.72
C THR A 112 3.66 0.47 29.40
N ALA A 113 4.03 -0.58 30.14
CA ALA A 113 3.10 -1.34 30.95
C ALA A 113 2.54 -0.45 32.05
N LYS A 114 1.20 -0.31 32.10
CA LYS A 114 0.52 0.58 33.04
C LYS A 114 0.28 -0.07 34.40
N ASN A 115 -0.01 -1.37 34.42
CA ASN A 115 -0.48 -2.10 35.59
C ASN A 115 0.24 -3.44 35.75
N GLY A 116 0.29 -3.96 36.98
CA GLY A 116 0.85 -5.27 37.31
C GLY A 116 2.32 -5.23 37.74
N GLN A 117 2.92 -6.41 37.88
CA GLN A 117 4.30 -6.57 38.37
C GLN A 117 5.38 -5.95 37.47
N TYR A 118 5.05 -5.65 36.21
CA TYR A 118 5.94 -5.03 35.23
C TYR A 118 5.56 -3.58 34.92
N ALA A 119 4.73 -2.94 35.76
CA ALA A 119 4.33 -1.56 35.56
C ALA A 119 5.57 -0.64 35.49
N GLY A 120 5.61 0.24 34.48
CA GLY A 120 6.75 1.12 34.20
C GLY A 120 7.73 0.57 33.15
N ASN A 121 7.73 -0.74 32.88
CA ASN A 121 8.59 -1.32 31.85
C ASN A 121 8.07 -1.01 30.45
N LYS A 122 8.99 -0.74 29.52
CA LYS A 122 8.68 -0.58 28.10
C LYS A 122 8.65 -1.95 27.41
N PHE A 123 7.81 -2.09 26.40
CA PHE A 123 7.75 -3.26 25.55
C PHE A 123 7.26 -2.86 24.16
N TRP A 124 7.61 -3.65 23.16
CA TRP A 124 7.10 -3.50 21.81
C TRP A 124 5.74 -4.17 21.70
N GLY A 125 4.68 -3.39 21.49
CA GLY A 125 3.33 -3.88 21.25
C GLY A 125 2.95 -3.78 19.77
N CYS A 126 2.24 -4.77 19.24
CA CYS A 126 1.75 -4.69 17.85
C CYS A 126 0.83 -3.47 17.63
N SER A 127 1.07 -2.74 16.53
CA SER A 127 0.22 -1.62 16.09
C SER A 127 -1.24 -2.01 15.86
N LYS A 128 -1.52 -3.26 15.50
CA LYS A 128 -2.87 -3.79 15.23
C LYS A 128 -3.62 -4.29 16.48
N TYR A 129 -3.18 -3.97 17.69
CA TYR A 129 -3.95 -4.31 18.90
C TYR A 129 -5.31 -3.58 18.89
N PRO A 130 -6.46 -4.25 19.21
CA PRO A 130 -6.61 -5.55 19.87
C PRO A 130 -6.62 -6.78 18.95
N ASN A 131 -6.66 -6.60 17.62
CA ASN A 131 -6.78 -7.69 16.65
C ASN A 131 -5.54 -8.59 16.63
N CYS A 132 -4.35 -8.04 16.88
CA CYS A 132 -3.12 -8.81 17.08
C CYS A 132 -2.53 -8.55 18.46
N LYS A 133 -2.38 -9.62 19.26
CA LYS A 133 -1.77 -9.61 20.59
C LYS A 133 -0.28 -9.99 20.55
N GLY A 134 0.43 -9.48 19.55
CA GLY A 134 1.88 -9.64 19.44
C GLY A 134 2.60 -8.69 20.39
N LEU A 135 3.57 -9.22 21.13
CA LEU A 135 4.41 -8.49 22.07
C LEU A 135 5.85 -8.96 21.96
N LEU A 136 6.78 -8.04 22.16
CA LEU A 136 8.22 -8.32 22.25
C LEU A 136 8.75 -7.51 23.42
N ASN A 137 9.46 -8.19 24.32
CA ASN A 137 10.05 -7.54 25.49
C ASN A 137 11.36 -6.87 25.08
N ILE A 138 11.66 -5.75 25.72
CA ILE A 138 12.95 -5.04 25.66
C ILE A 138 13.59 -5.14 27.04
#